data_AF-E4XCF2-F1
#
_entry.id   AF-E4XCF2-F1
#
_cell.length_a   1.000
_cell.length_b   1.000
_cell.length_c   1.000
_cell.angle_alpha   90.00
_cell.angle_beta   90.00
_cell.angle_gamma   90.00
#
_symmetry.space_group_name_H-M   'P 1'
#
loop_
_entity.id
_entity.type
_entity.pdbx_description
1 polymer ?
#
loop_
_entity_poly.entity_id
_entity_poly.type
_entity_poly.pdbx_seq_one_letter_code
_entity_poly.pdbx_strand_id
1 'polypeptide(L)'
;MGLLGRYGIGARVHWRSDKLVKQCEDWWWRNILYVTNLIKNCDEKGDCRVNSCLGHSWYLSNDMQFFVFGVPLIFVLSKFPKVGLGVWISVLLANISYLVSQFHDFVVF
;
A
#
# COMPACT_ATOMS: atom_id res chain seq x y z
N MET A 1 -9.49 31.96 -26.25
CA MET A 1 -9.65 30.59 -25.73
C MET A 1 -9.24 29.59 -26.81
N GLY A 2 -8.01 29.07 -26.76
CA GLY A 2 -7.44 28.24 -27.84
C GLY A 2 -7.64 26.73 -27.63
N LEU A 3 -7.51 25.98 -28.73
CA LEU A 3 -7.60 24.50 -28.82
C LEU A 3 -6.75 23.74 -27.79
N LEU A 4 -5.71 24.36 -27.22
CA LEU A 4 -4.80 23.76 -26.24
C LEU A 4 -5.46 23.44 -24.87
N GLY A 5 -6.54 24.14 -24.51
CA GLY A 5 -7.28 23.83 -23.27
C GLY A 5 -8.01 22.48 -23.29
N ARG A 6 -8.28 21.93 -24.48
CA ARG A 6 -9.00 20.67 -24.67
C ARG A 6 -8.11 19.43 -24.50
N TYR A 7 -6.79 19.61 -24.64
CA TYR A 7 -5.78 18.59 -24.35
C TYR A 7 -5.30 18.59 -22.89
N GLY A 8 -5.93 19.40 -22.03
CA GLY A 8 -5.55 19.46 -20.61
C GLY A 8 -4.14 20.00 -20.39
N ILE A 9 -3.64 20.88 -21.25
CA ILE A 9 -2.39 21.63 -21.04
C ILE A 9 -2.76 23.11 -20.84
N GLY A 10 -3.00 23.46 -19.58
CA GLY A 10 -3.36 24.80 -19.12
C GLY A 10 -3.91 24.73 -17.70
N ALA A 11 -3.71 25.81 -16.92
CA ALA A 11 -3.96 26.08 -15.49
C ALA A 11 -4.73 25.05 -14.61
N ARG A 12 -5.70 24.29 -15.14
CA ARG A 12 -6.42 23.21 -14.45
C ARG A 12 -5.51 22.03 -14.02
N VAL A 13 -4.41 21.75 -14.72
CA VAL A 13 -3.43 20.72 -14.30
C VAL A 13 -2.59 21.20 -13.12
N HIS A 14 -2.20 22.47 -13.15
CA HIS A 14 -1.32 23.08 -12.14
C HIS A 14 -1.88 22.87 -10.73
N TRP A 15 -3.14 23.25 -10.49
CA TRP A 15 -3.76 23.16 -9.15
C TRP A 15 -3.83 21.73 -8.56
N ARG A 16 -3.94 20.70 -9.41
CA ARG A 16 -3.96 19.30 -8.95
C ARG A 16 -2.55 18.77 -8.74
N SER A 17 -1.61 19.17 -9.58
CA SER A 17 -0.19 18.86 -9.41
C SER A 17 0.41 19.55 -8.18
N ASP A 18 0.03 20.78 -7.86
CA ASP A 18 0.69 21.53 -6.77
C ASP A 18 0.49 20.90 -5.39
N LYS A 19 -0.72 20.39 -5.12
CA LYS A 19 -1.00 19.65 -3.87
C LYS A 19 -0.26 18.32 -3.82
N LEU A 20 -0.21 17.61 -4.96
CA LEU A 20 0.48 16.34 -5.07
C LEU A 20 2.00 16.53 -4.90
N VAL A 21 2.58 17.54 -5.54
CA VAL A 21 4.01 17.87 -5.48
C VAL A 21 4.40 18.25 -4.05
N LYS A 22 3.60 19.06 -3.35
CA LYS A 22 3.83 19.37 -1.93
C LYS A 22 3.75 18.12 -1.04
N GLN A 23 2.74 17.28 -1.23
CA GLN A 23 2.66 16.00 -0.50
C GLN A 23 3.84 15.07 -0.83
N CYS A 24 4.33 15.09 -2.07
CA CYS A 24 5.52 14.34 -2.47
C CYS A 24 6.78 14.88 -1.78
N GLU A 25 6.94 16.19 -1.65
CA GLU A 25 8.09 16.81 -0.97
C GLU A 25 8.16 16.42 0.51
N ASP A 26 7.02 16.31 1.18
CA ASP A 26 6.98 15.91 2.59
C ASP A 26 7.18 14.39 2.78
N TRP A 27 6.78 13.58 1.80
CA TRP A 27 6.57 12.14 1.99
C TRP A 27 7.24 11.23 0.95
N TRP A 28 8.14 11.76 0.11
CA TRP A 28 8.90 10.99 -0.88
C TRP A 28 9.66 9.82 -0.26
N TRP A 29 10.26 10.03 0.91
CA TRP A 29 11.09 9.07 1.63
C TRP A 29 10.36 7.76 1.94
N ARG A 30 9.03 7.81 2.12
CA ARG A 30 8.21 6.62 2.40
C ARG A 30 8.18 5.63 1.24
N ASN A 31 8.28 6.13 0.00
CA ASN A 31 8.32 5.28 -1.19
C ASN A 31 9.67 4.59 -1.32
N ILE A 32 10.77 5.25 -0.94
CA ILE A 32 12.12 4.67 -0.97
C ILE A 32 12.27 3.59 0.09
N LEU A 33 11.73 3.83 1.29
CA LEU A 33 11.75 2.86 2.37
C LEU A 33 10.70 1.75 2.20
N TYR A 34 9.85 1.81 1.17
CA TYR A 34 8.76 0.84 0.95
C TYR A 34 7.77 0.70 2.14
N VAL A 35 7.56 1.80 2.87
CA VAL A 35 6.69 1.85 4.07
C VAL A 35 5.37 2.58 3.84
N THR A 36 5.03 2.87 2.59
CA THR A 36 3.82 3.66 2.27
C THR A 36 2.55 3.00 2.82
N ASN A 37 2.47 1.67 2.80
CA ASN A 37 1.30 0.93 3.29
C ASN A 37 1.17 0.90 4.83
N LEU A 38 2.26 1.13 5.55
CA LEU A 38 2.29 1.02 7.01
C LEU A 38 1.94 2.34 7.70
N ILE A 39 2.22 3.46 7.03
CA ILE A 39 2.07 4.79 7.60
C ILE A 39 0.81 5.44 7.02
N LYS A 40 -0.30 5.35 7.77
CA LYS A 40 -1.53 6.09 7.47
C LYS A 40 -1.40 7.51 7.98
N ASN A 41 -1.71 8.48 7.13
CA ASN A 41 -1.80 9.87 7.54
C ASN A 41 -3.26 10.30 7.47
N CYS A 42 -3.70 10.97 8.52
CA CYS A 42 -5.00 11.62 8.51
C CYS A 42 -4.85 12.99 7.85
N ASP A 43 -5.63 13.24 6.81
CA ASP A 43 -5.74 14.56 6.21
C ASP A 43 -6.45 15.51 7.19
N GLU A 44 -6.39 16.82 6.94
CA GLU A 44 -7.00 17.87 7.77
C GLU A 44 -8.52 17.67 8.01
N LYS A 45 -9.15 16.84 7.18
CA LYS A 45 -10.58 16.45 7.26
C LYS A 45 -10.86 15.21 8.11
N GLY A 46 -9.84 14.65 8.77
CA GLY A 46 -9.95 13.42 9.57
C GLY A 46 -10.00 12.12 8.76
N ASP A 47 -9.78 12.18 7.43
CA ASP A 47 -9.75 10.99 6.57
C ASP A 47 -8.34 10.38 6.59
N CYS A 48 -8.20 9.21 7.23
CA CYS A 48 -6.93 8.53 7.39
C CYS A 48 -6.67 7.59 6.21
N ARG A 49 -5.85 8.04 5.26
CA ARG A 49 -5.52 7.29 4.05
C ARG A 49 -4.02 7.05 3.92
N VAL A 50 -3.70 6.07 3.07
CA VAL A 50 -2.35 5.84 2.60
C VAL A 50 -1.99 6.96 1.61
N ASN A 51 -1.27 7.97 2.09
CA ASN A 51 -0.84 9.09 1.27
C ASN A 51 0.49 8.74 0.59
N SER A 52 0.40 8.06 -0.54
CA SER A 52 1.54 7.79 -1.42
C SER A 52 1.67 8.88 -2.47
N CYS A 53 2.86 9.48 -2.57
CA CYS A 53 3.24 10.43 -3.63
C CYS A 53 2.97 9.87 -5.03
N LEU A 54 3.25 8.59 -5.22
CA LEU A 54 3.01 7.86 -6.46
C LEU A 54 1.90 6.84 -6.21
N GLY A 55 0.79 6.93 -6.95
CA GLY A 55 -0.34 6.01 -6.78
C GLY A 55 -0.02 4.54 -7.06
N HIS A 56 1.16 4.20 -7.57
CA HIS A 56 1.60 2.81 -7.77
C HIS A 56 2.61 2.34 -6.71
N SER A 57 3.16 3.25 -5.89
CA SER A 57 4.18 2.88 -4.91
C SER A 57 3.63 2.09 -3.73
N TRP A 58 2.30 2.14 -3.49
CA TRP A 58 1.64 1.24 -2.55
C TRP A 58 1.80 -0.22 -2.98
N TYR A 59 1.65 -0.52 -4.27
CA TYR A 59 1.82 -1.87 -4.79
C TYR A 59 3.29 -2.29 -4.70
N LEU A 60 4.19 -1.40 -5.10
CA LEU A 60 5.63 -1.68 -5.04
C LEU A 60 6.12 -1.93 -3.60
N SER A 61 5.58 -1.19 -2.63
CA SER A 61 5.88 -1.39 -1.20
C SER A 61 5.35 -2.73 -0.67
N ASN A 62 4.18 -3.15 -1.14
CA ASN A 62 3.59 -4.44 -0.79
C ASN A 62 4.45 -5.61 -1.29
N ASP A 63 4.94 -5.55 -2.53
CA ASP A 63 5.78 -6.60 -3.11
C ASP A 63 7.10 -6.78 -2.36
N MET A 64 7.74 -5.67 -1.94
CA MET A 64 8.97 -5.73 -1.15
C MET A 64 8.74 -6.34 0.23
N GLN A 65 7.60 -6.03 0.87
CA GLN A 65 7.25 -6.62 2.17
C GLN A 65 7.02 -8.13 2.04
N PHE A 66 6.28 -8.58 1.02
CA PHE A 66 6.12 -10.00 0.76
C PHE A 66 7.42 -10.70 0.40
N PHE A 67 8.35 -10.02 -0.26
CA PHE A 67 9.68 -10.57 -0.49
C PHE A 67 10.47 -10.75 0.82
N VAL A 68 10.50 -9.71 1.66
CA VAL A 68 11.21 -9.72 2.95
C VAL A 68 10.65 -10.78 3.90
N PHE A 69 9.33 -10.97 3.95
CA PHE A 69 8.72 -12.03 4.77
C PHE A 69 8.76 -13.41 4.11
N GLY A 70 8.54 -13.48 2.80
CA GLY A 70 8.43 -14.72 2.04
C GLY A 70 9.74 -15.48 1.94
N VAL A 71 10.87 -14.79 1.74
CA VAL A 71 12.19 -15.44 1.60
C VAL A 71 12.57 -16.25 2.86
N PRO A 72 12.51 -15.69 4.09
CA PRO A 72 12.72 -16.46 5.32
C PRO A 72 11.71 -17.61 5.48
N LEU A 73 10.46 -17.40 5.12
CA LEU A 73 9.39 -18.39 5.29
C LEU A 73 9.60 -19.62 4.40
N ILE A 74 10.03 -19.40 3.16
CA ILE A 74 10.45 -20.45 2.24
C ILE A 74 11.74 -21.11 2.75
N PHE A 75 12.72 -20.34 3.21
CA PHE A 75 13.98 -20.87 3.74
C PHE A 75 13.75 -21.83 4.93
N VAL A 76 12.88 -21.47 5.87
CA VAL A 76 12.50 -22.34 7.00
C VAL A 76 11.83 -23.62 6.51
N LEU A 77 10.95 -23.55 5.50
CA LEU A 77 10.35 -24.73 4.90
C LEU A 77 11.37 -25.65 4.24
N SER A 78 12.36 -25.08 3.54
CA SER A 78 13.43 -25.86 2.91
C SER A 78 14.35 -26.53 3.91
N LYS A 79 14.65 -25.88 5.05
CA LYS A 79 15.57 -26.43 6.05
C LYS A 79 14.90 -27.37 7.05
N PHE A 80 13.67 -27.06 7.46
CA PHE A 80 12.92 -27.79 8.48
C PHE A 80 11.49 -28.03 8.02
N PRO A 81 11.24 -29.06 7.18
CA PRO A 81 9.96 -29.22 6.49
C PRO A 81 8.76 -29.37 7.44
N LYS A 82 8.92 -30.06 8.57
CA LYS A 82 7.83 -30.23 9.55
C LYS A 82 7.46 -28.91 10.26
N VAL A 83 8.45 -28.11 10.63
CA VAL A 83 8.25 -26.83 11.31
C VAL A 83 7.76 -25.78 10.31
N GLY A 84 8.39 -25.71 9.14
CA GLY A 84 7.98 -24.81 8.06
C GLY A 84 6.56 -25.07 7.62
N LEU A 85 6.12 -26.33 7.46
CA LEU A 85 4.73 -26.65 7.13
C LEU A 85 3.76 -26.09 8.19
N GLY A 86 4.09 -26.24 9.48
CA GLY A 86 3.29 -25.67 10.56
C GLY A 86 3.20 -24.14 10.49
N VAL A 87 4.33 -23.47 10.24
CA VAL A 87 4.38 -22.00 10.05
C VAL A 87 3.53 -21.58 8.85
N TRP A 88 3.66 -22.24 7.70
CA TRP A 88 2.86 -21.94 6.50
C TRP A 88 1.35 -22.12 6.74
N ILE A 89 0.93 -23.23 7.37
CA ILE A 89 -0.47 -23.47 7.72
C ILE A 89 -0.98 -22.38 8.66
N SER A 90 -0.20 -21.99 9.68
CA SER A 90 -0.60 -20.94 10.62
C SER A 90 -0.82 -19.59 9.93
N VAL A 91 0.04 -19.23 8.97
CA VAL A 91 -0.07 -17.98 8.20
C VAL A 91 -1.31 -18.01 7.31
N LEU A 92 -1.58 -19.14 6.64
CA LEU A 92 -2.78 -19.29 5.80
C LEU A 92 -4.06 -19.16 6.63
N LEU A 93 -4.13 -19.83 7.79
CA LEU A 93 -5.28 -19.73 8.68
C LEU A 93 -5.50 -18.30 9.17
N ALA A 94 -4.43 -17.60 9.58
CA ALA A 94 -4.53 -16.21 10.02
C ALA A 94 -5.08 -15.29 8.93
N ASN A 95 -4.64 -15.46 7.67
CA ASN A 95 -5.17 -14.68 6.54
C ASN A 95 -6.65 -14.98 6.27
N ILE A 96 -7.06 -16.25 6.31
CA ILE A 96 -8.46 -16.64 6.15
C ILE A 96 -9.33 -16.06 7.26
N SER A 97 -8.89 -16.16 8.52
CA SER A 97 -9.61 -15.57 9.66
C SER A 97 -9.78 -14.07 9.52
N TYR A 98 -8.75 -13.35 9.06
CA TYR A 98 -8.83 -11.92 8.80
C TYR A 98 -9.85 -11.61 7.70
N LEU A 99 -9.83 -12.35 6.59
CA LEU A 99 -10.82 -12.19 5.50
C LEU A 99 -12.25 -12.44 5.99
N VAL A 100 -12.47 -13.46 6.82
CA VAL A 100 -13.78 -13.76 7.40
C VAL A 100 -14.25 -12.62 8.32
N SER A 101 -13.36 -12.03 9.12
CA SER A 101 -13.72 -10.90 9.98
C SER A 101 -14.19 -9.68 9.18
N GLN A 102 -13.44 -9.31 8.13
CA GLN A 102 -13.81 -8.22 7.23
C GLN A 102 -15.12 -8.49 6.47
N PHE A 103 -15.35 -9.74 6.04
CA PHE A 103 -16.58 -10.11 5.37
C PHE A 103 -17.79 -10.02 6.32
N HIS A 104 -17.63 -10.43 7.58
CA HIS A 104 -18.67 -10.31 8.59
C HIS A 104 -19.03 -8.84 8.85
N ASP A 105 -18.03 -7.97 8.99
CA ASP A 105 -18.24 -6.53 9.17
C ASP A 105 -18.96 -5.88 7.97
N PHE A 106 -18.74 -6.37 6.76
CA PHE A 106 -19.43 -5.90 5.55
C PHE A 106 -20.89 -6.38 5.43
N VAL A 107 -21.21 -7.58 5.93
CA VAL A 107 -22.58 -8.15 5.87
C VAL A 107 -23.50 -7.58 6.96
N VAL A 108 -22.94 -7.12 8.08
CA VAL A 108 -23.70 -6.53 9.21
C VAL A 108 -24.04 -5.04 8.98
N PHE A 109 -23.55 -4.44 7.90
CA PHE A 109 -23.89 -3.09 7.43
C PHE A 109 -24.97 -3.11 6.33
#